data_AF-R6YDJ2-F1
#
_entry.id   AF-R6YDJ2-F1
#
_cell.length_a   1.000
_cell.length_b   1.000
_cell.length_c   1.000
_cell.angle_alpha   90.00
_cell.angle_beta   90.00
_cell.angle_gamma   90.00
#
_symmetry.space_group_name_H-M   'P 1'
#
loop_
_entity.id
_entity.type
_entity.pdbx_description
1 polymer ?
#
loop_
_entity_poly.entity_id
_entity_poly.type
_entity_poly.pdbx_seq_one_letter_code
_entity_poly.pdbx_strand_id
1 'polypeptide(L)'
;MLRAIIISLALMLPAIMTAKESYVIQDSPDGPCLVKWIGKEYVVDFNRSPALRSVKVIGEMAFEMNNHIRKVLLPEGLTIIRKRAFNTCENLVTVEMPSSVKEIGNSAFNMDRKLELKALPDSLVSIGEWAFWDCTKVAISVIPESVQVIGRLAFTCCEGIRTLTFLNRMRVINDRTFSGCKNIEKIEFPDGLEEISDFAFARCVNLTELQFPASLRKIGYRSFANCSSLGKVIFQSTPTIDDTAFDNCEKL
;
A
#
# COMPACT_ATOMS: atom_id res chain seq x y z
N MET A 1 14.03 51.36 31.98
CA MET A 1 13.82 50.42 33.10
C MET A 1 12.34 50.06 33.11
N LEU A 2 11.99 48.86 32.63
CA LEU A 2 11.84 47.62 33.40
C LEU A 2 10.42 47.46 33.98
N ARG A 3 9.68 46.51 33.37
CA ARG A 3 8.78 45.48 33.96
C ARG A 3 7.51 45.95 34.69
N ALA A 4 6.33 45.63 34.12
CA ALA A 4 5.49 44.44 34.40
C ALA A 4 4.59 44.70 35.62
N ILE A 5 3.34 44.27 35.74
CA ILE A 5 2.71 42.99 35.42
C ILE A 5 1.21 43.27 35.27
N ILE A 6 0.60 43.01 34.11
CA ILE A 6 -0.86 42.85 34.03
C ILE A 6 -1.15 41.41 34.45
N ILE A 7 -1.73 41.25 35.63
CA ILE A 7 -2.30 39.99 36.09
C ILE A 7 -3.54 39.74 35.23
N SER A 8 -3.37 39.07 34.10
CA SER A 8 -4.48 38.48 33.37
C SER A 8 -4.87 37.21 34.11
N LEU A 9 -5.86 37.36 35.00
CA LEU A 9 -6.59 36.28 35.63
C LEU A 9 -7.35 35.51 34.53
N ALA A 10 -6.67 34.62 33.83
CA ALA A 10 -7.32 33.63 32.98
C ALA A 10 -8.03 32.64 33.92
N LEU A 11 -9.33 32.87 34.11
CA LEU A 11 -10.26 31.89 34.65
C LEU A 11 -10.02 30.56 33.92
N MET A 12 -9.42 29.61 34.64
CA MET A 12 -9.53 28.18 34.33
C MET A 12 -11.00 27.82 34.42
N LEU A 13 -11.72 28.01 33.31
CA LEU A 13 -13.03 27.39 33.13
C LEU A 13 -12.82 25.87 33.26
N PRO A 14 -13.61 25.18 34.09
CA PRO A 14 -13.50 23.73 34.19
C PRO A 14 -13.73 23.16 32.79
N ALA A 15 -12.85 22.23 32.38
CA ALA A 15 -12.96 21.51 31.13
C ALA A 15 -14.41 21.06 30.94
N ILE A 16 -15.15 21.77 30.09
CA ILE A 16 -16.48 21.36 29.69
C ILE A 16 -16.21 20.13 28.82
N MET A 17 -16.34 18.95 29.41
CA MET A 17 -16.39 17.67 28.70
C MET A 17 -17.54 17.75 27.67
N THR A 18 -17.21 18.18 26.45
CA THR A 18 -18.16 18.38 25.35
C THR A 18 -17.72 17.47 24.20
N ALA A 19 -18.66 16.60 23.79
CA ALA A 19 -18.56 15.58 22.74
C ALA A 19 -17.33 14.65 22.85
N LYS A 20 -17.58 13.36 23.13
CA LYS A 20 -16.55 12.32 22.98
C LYS A 20 -16.17 12.27 21.50
N GLU A 21 -15.13 13.00 21.11
CA GLU A 21 -14.72 13.09 19.71
C GLU A 21 -14.51 11.67 19.17
N SER A 22 -14.99 11.43 17.95
CA SER A 22 -14.94 10.10 17.31
C SER A 22 -13.51 9.69 16.93
N TYR A 23 -12.50 10.43 17.38
CA TYR A 23 -11.11 10.29 17.03
C TYR A 23 -10.20 10.88 18.10
N VAL A 24 -8.90 10.56 18.02
CA VAL A 24 -7.85 11.19 18.81
C VAL A 24 -6.74 11.62 17.85
N ILE A 25 -6.43 12.92 17.85
CA ILE A 25 -5.30 13.50 17.10
C ILE A 25 -4.23 13.95 18.09
N GLN A 26 -2.98 13.65 17.78
CA GLN A 26 -1.81 14.04 18.57
C GLN A 26 -0.71 14.56 17.65
N ASP A 27 0.13 15.47 18.14
CA ASP A 27 1.31 15.88 17.38
C ASP A 27 2.32 14.74 17.29
N SER A 28 3.02 14.66 16.16
CA SER A 28 4.14 13.76 15.93
C SER A 28 5.23 14.48 15.13
N PRO A 29 6.46 13.94 15.04
CA PRO A 29 7.53 14.54 14.24
C PRO A 29 7.15 14.76 12.77
N ASP A 30 6.21 13.98 12.26
CA ASP A 30 5.69 14.02 10.88
C ASP A 30 4.42 14.90 10.74
N GLY A 31 4.02 15.60 11.81
CA GLY A 31 2.84 16.46 11.89
C GLY A 31 1.65 15.83 12.67
N PRO A 32 0.48 16.49 12.66
CA PRO A 32 -0.71 16.02 13.34
C PRO A 32 -1.11 14.61 12.90
N CYS A 33 -1.21 13.69 13.85
CA CYS A 33 -1.40 12.27 13.63
C CYS A 33 -2.73 11.81 14.21
N LEU A 34 -3.58 11.21 13.38
CA LEU A 34 -4.74 10.48 13.87
C LEU A 34 -4.26 9.18 14.52
N VAL A 35 -4.24 9.11 15.85
CA VAL A 35 -3.76 7.91 16.57
C VAL A 35 -4.85 6.87 16.78
N LYS A 36 -6.12 7.27 16.75
CA LYS A 36 -7.24 6.36 16.95
C LYS A 36 -8.54 6.90 16.37
N TRP A 37 -9.31 6.03 15.73
CA TRP A 37 -10.70 6.27 15.38
C TRP A 37 -11.64 5.42 16.24
N ILE A 38 -12.68 6.03 16.79
CA ILE A 38 -13.75 5.38 17.56
C ILE A 38 -15.16 5.73 17.05
N GLY A 39 -15.23 6.39 15.89
CA GLY A 39 -16.47 6.73 15.21
C GLY A 39 -17.25 5.50 14.76
N LYS A 40 -18.56 5.67 14.63
CA LYS A 40 -19.52 4.63 14.20
C LYS A 40 -20.09 4.89 12.81
N GLU A 41 -19.64 5.96 12.17
CA GLU A 41 -20.01 6.31 10.80
C GLU A 41 -19.48 5.29 9.79
N TYR A 42 -20.26 5.08 8.72
CA TYR A 42 -19.84 4.28 7.57
C TYR A 42 -18.87 5.06 6.65
N VAL A 43 -18.96 6.39 6.67
CA VAL A 43 -18.13 7.29 5.85
C VAL A 43 -17.34 8.21 6.77
N VAL A 44 -16.03 8.07 6.74
CA VAL A 44 -15.09 8.93 7.45
C VAL A 44 -14.63 10.04 6.52
N ASP A 45 -15.13 11.25 6.74
CA ASP A 45 -14.74 12.43 5.98
C ASP A 45 -13.78 13.30 6.78
N PHE A 46 -12.48 13.32 6.42
CA PHE A 46 -11.52 14.20 7.09
C PHE A 46 -11.70 15.67 6.70
N ASN A 47 -12.44 15.99 5.65
CA ASN A 47 -12.66 17.36 5.22
C ASN A 47 -13.76 18.09 6.01
N ARG A 48 -14.49 17.37 6.88
CA ARG A 48 -15.62 17.90 7.66
C ARG A 48 -15.24 18.87 8.78
N SER A 49 -13.99 18.87 9.25
CA SER A 49 -13.55 19.77 10.33
C SER A 49 -12.11 20.26 10.12
N PRO A 50 -11.76 21.46 10.62
CA PRO A 50 -10.38 21.95 10.56
C PRO A 50 -9.35 21.01 11.20
N ALA A 51 -9.73 20.35 12.31
CA ALA A 51 -8.84 19.42 13.02
C ALA A 51 -8.54 18.16 12.20
N LEU A 52 -9.53 17.59 11.51
CA LEU A 52 -9.30 16.44 10.64
C LEU A 52 -8.55 16.83 9.36
N ARG A 53 -8.85 18.01 8.79
CA ARG A 53 -8.12 18.53 7.61
C ARG A 53 -6.63 18.78 7.86
N SER A 54 -6.22 19.00 9.11
CA SER A 54 -4.80 19.21 9.43
C SER A 54 -4.00 17.92 9.57
N VAL A 55 -4.65 16.74 9.57
CA VAL A 55 -3.98 15.45 9.76
C VAL A 55 -2.98 15.21 8.63
N LYS A 56 -1.72 14.97 9.02
CA LYS A 56 -0.60 14.60 8.15
C LYS A 56 -0.32 13.10 8.16
N VAL A 57 -0.73 12.41 9.22
CA VAL A 57 -0.41 11.00 9.44
C VAL A 57 -1.62 10.22 9.92
N ILE A 58 -1.87 9.06 9.30
CA ILE A 58 -2.69 8.02 9.94
C ILE A 58 -1.78 7.16 10.80
N GLY A 59 -2.02 7.16 12.11
CA GLY A 59 -1.21 6.49 13.11
C GLY A 59 -1.26 4.97 13.02
N GLU A 60 -0.33 4.32 13.73
CA GLU A 60 -0.30 2.87 13.83
C GLU A 60 -1.62 2.37 14.42
N MET A 61 -2.23 1.38 13.75
CA MET A 61 -3.50 0.76 14.15
C MET A 61 -4.69 1.72 14.30
N ALA A 62 -4.65 2.93 13.72
CA ALA A 62 -5.66 3.97 13.97
C ALA A 62 -7.11 3.52 13.65
N PHE A 63 -7.29 2.68 12.64
CA PHE A 63 -8.55 2.06 12.22
C PHE A 63 -8.50 0.53 12.26
N GLU A 64 -7.50 -0.09 12.88
CA GLU A 64 -7.34 -1.54 12.85
C GLU A 64 -8.62 -2.29 13.28
N MET A 65 -8.97 -3.33 12.53
CA MET A 65 -10.15 -4.19 12.74
C MET A 65 -11.47 -3.41 12.73
N ASN A 66 -11.51 -2.23 12.10
CA ASN A 66 -12.75 -1.47 11.99
C ASN A 66 -13.69 -2.12 10.98
N ASN A 67 -14.67 -2.86 11.51
CA ASN A 67 -15.69 -3.56 10.74
C ASN A 67 -16.92 -2.69 10.42
N HIS A 68 -16.87 -1.37 10.64
CA HIS A 68 -17.98 -0.46 10.37
C HIS A 68 -17.72 0.46 9.17
N ILE A 69 -16.51 1.01 9.06
CA ILE A 69 -16.18 1.95 7.99
C ILE A 69 -16.27 1.26 6.63
N ARG A 70 -16.79 1.99 5.65
CA ARG A 70 -16.90 1.57 4.24
C ARG A 70 -16.15 2.51 3.31
N LYS A 71 -16.07 3.79 3.67
CA LYS A 71 -15.41 4.81 2.87
C LYS A 71 -14.62 5.76 3.76
N VAL A 72 -13.41 6.10 3.34
CA VAL A 72 -12.55 7.09 4.00
C VAL A 72 -12.11 8.13 2.97
N LEU A 73 -12.35 9.41 3.26
CA LEU A 73 -11.87 10.54 2.49
C LEU A 73 -10.69 11.14 3.25
N LEU A 74 -9.46 10.83 2.82
CA LEU A 74 -8.26 11.35 3.47
C LEU A 74 -8.04 12.83 3.05
N PRO A 75 -7.48 13.68 3.93
CA PRO A 75 -7.35 15.10 3.66
C PRO A 75 -6.12 15.39 2.79
N GLU A 76 -6.19 16.44 1.97
CA GLU A 76 -5.05 16.92 1.20
C GLU A 76 -3.84 17.23 2.07
N GLY A 77 -2.66 16.88 1.59
CA GLY A 77 -1.41 17.05 2.31
C GLY A 77 -1.16 16.01 3.39
N LEU A 78 -1.98 14.97 3.53
CA LEU A 78 -1.63 13.75 4.27
C LEU A 78 -0.47 13.03 3.57
N THR A 79 0.56 12.65 4.32
CA THR A 79 1.82 12.13 3.76
C THR A 79 2.12 10.70 4.16
N ILE A 80 1.63 10.21 5.30
CA ILE A 80 2.02 8.89 5.84
C ILE A 80 0.79 8.12 6.33
N ILE A 81 0.70 6.86 5.94
CA ILE A 81 -0.22 5.87 6.50
C ILE A 81 0.63 4.83 7.21
N ARG A 82 0.66 4.83 8.55
CA ARG A 82 1.57 3.99 9.33
C ARG A 82 1.14 2.52 9.35
N LYS A 83 2.01 1.71 9.95
CA LYS A 83 1.85 0.26 10.13
C LYS A 83 0.46 -0.09 10.66
N ARG A 84 -0.18 -1.09 10.04
CA ARG A 84 -1.50 -1.62 10.44
C ARG A 84 -2.63 -0.57 10.52
N ALA A 85 -2.47 0.62 9.93
CA ALA A 85 -3.43 1.72 10.07
C ALA A 85 -4.88 1.32 9.78
N PHE A 86 -5.14 0.52 8.75
CA PHE A 86 -6.43 -0.01 8.35
C PHE A 86 -6.46 -1.55 8.35
N ASN A 87 -5.48 -2.22 8.96
CA ASN A 87 -5.39 -3.68 8.93
C ASN A 87 -6.72 -4.35 9.34
N THR A 88 -7.21 -5.28 8.51
CA THR A 88 -8.43 -6.08 8.74
C THR A 88 -9.70 -5.23 8.85
N CYS A 89 -9.80 -4.15 8.08
CA CYS A 89 -11.04 -3.41 7.86
C CYS A 89 -11.90 -4.11 6.78
N GLU A 90 -12.51 -5.24 7.10
CA GLU A 90 -13.17 -6.14 6.12
C GLU A 90 -14.36 -5.52 5.38
N ASN A 91 -14.89 -4.39 5.86
CA ASN A 91 -15.99 -3.66 5.24
C ASN A 91 -15.54 -2.39 4.50
N LEU A 92 -14.25 -2.03 4.56
CA LEU A 92 -13.70 -0.88 3.85
C LEU A 92 -13.69 -1.15 2.35
N VAL A 93 -14.42 -0.34 1.60
CA VAL A 93 -14.57 -0.43 0.15
C VAL A 93 -13.70 0.59 -0.56
N THR A 94 -13.58 1.81 -0.02
CA THR A 94 -12.85 2.88 -0.70
C THR A 94 -12.07 3.74 0.28
N VAL A 95 -10.83 4.02 -0.08
CA VAL A 95 -10.01 5.07 0.53
C VAL A 95 -9.62 6.03 -0.58
N GLU A 96 -10.14 7.25 -0.53
CA GLU A 96 -9.70 8.31 -1.43
C GLU A 96 -8.36 8.83 -0.92
N MET A 97 -7.27 8.30 -1.48
CA MET A 97 -5.90 8.70 -1.13
C MET A 97 -5.52 9.98 -1.87
N PRO A 98 -5.09 11.05 -1.17
CA PRO A 98 -4.58 12.25 -1.83
C PRO A 98 -3.24 11.95 -2.50
N SER A 99 -2.91 12.73 -3.53
CA SER A 99 -1.65 12.57 -4.28
C SER A 99 -0.41 12.79 -3.42
N SER A 100 -0.55 13.45 -2.26
CA SER A 100 0.52 13.78 -1.31
C SER A 100 1.02 12.62 -0.45
N VAL A 101 0.37 11.45 -0.48
CA VAL A 101 0.81 10.27 0.30
C VAL A 101 2.15 9.78 -0.24
N LYS A 102 3.15 9.74 0.65
CA LYS A 102 4.53 9.31 0.37
C LYS A 102 4.85 7.94 0.90
N GLU A 103 4.18 7.50 1.96
CA GLU A 103 4.48 6.24 2.63
C GLU A 103 3.21 5.49 3.01
N ILE A 104 3.18 4.19 2.67
CA ILE A 104 2.21 3.21 3.15
C ILE A 104 2.99 2.17 3.95
N GLY A 105 2.75 2.11 5.25
CA GLY A 105 3.51 1.28 6.18
C GLY A 105 3.17 -0.21 6.12
N ASN A 106 3.91 -0.99 6.91
CA ASN A 106 3.74 -2.44 6.96
C ASN A 106 2.31 -2.83 7.34
N SER A 107 1.72 -3.76 6.60
CA SER A 107 0.36 -4.25 6.80
C SER A 107 -0.72 -3.16 6.86
N ALA A 108 -0.49 -1.97 6.27
CA ALA A 108 -1.38 -0.82 6.42
C ALA A 108 -2.83 -1.14 6.03
N PHE A 109 -3.06 -1.92 4.98
CA PHE A 109 -4.37 -2.36 4.48
C PHE A 109 -4.50 -3.89 4.45
N ASN A 110 -3.69 -4.60 5.22
CA ASN A 110 -3.65 -6.06 5.19
C ASN A 110 -5.04 -6.66 5.50
N MET A 111 -5.49 -7.63 4.70
CA MET A 111 -6.81 -8.28 4.77
C MET A 111 -8.02 -7.36 4.51
N ASP A 112 -7.83 -6.18 3.90
CA ASP A 112 -8.94 -5.31 3.48
C ASP A 112 -9.58 -5.81 2.18
N ARG A 113 -10.19 -7.00 2.24
CA ARG A 113 -10.61 -7.78 1.05
C ARG A 113 -11.58 -7.05 0.11
N LYS A 114 -12.32 -6.05 0.60
CA LYS A 114 -13.27 -5.25 -0.20
C LYS A 114 -12.69 -3.94 -0.73
N LEU A 115 -11.46 -3.58 -0.35
CA LEU A 115 -10.84 -2.33 -0.73
C LEU A 115 -10.59 -2.27 -2.24
N GLU A 116 -11.28 -1.35 -2.90
CA GLU A 116 -11.07 -1.00 -4.29
C GLU A 116 -10.06 0.15 -4.37
N LEU A 117 -8.82 -0.18 -4.75
CA LEU A 117 -7.78 0.80 -5.08
C LEU A 117 -7.35 0.59 -6.52
N LYS A 118 -7.57 1.60 -7.36
CA LYS A 118 -7.30 1.54 -8.82
C LYS A 118 -5.97 2.16 -9.22
N ALA A 119 -5.40 3.02 -8.38
CA ALA A 119 -4.13 3.69 -8.64
C ALA A 119 -3.39 3.94 -7.32
N LEU A 120 -2.06 3.96 -7.39
CA LEU A 120 -1.20 4.42 -6.30
C LEU A 120 -1.02 5.95 -6.42
N PRO A 121 -0.82 6.68 -5.30
CA PRO A 121 -0.51 8.10 -5.33
C PRO A 121 0.79 8.41 -6.09
N ASP A 122 0.80 9.50 -6.87
CA ASP A 122 1.95 9.88 -7.72
C ASP A 122 3.20 10.27 -6.92
N SER A 123 3.06 10.66 -5.64
CA SER A 123 4.20 10.98 -4.78
C SER A 123 4.64 9.82 -3.87
N LEU A 124 4.05 8.63 -4.05
CA LEU A 124 4.32 7.47 -3.21
C LEU A 124 5.77 7.01 -3.39
N VAL A 125 6.53 6.94 -2.29
CA VAL A 125 7.94 6.54 -2.26
C VAL A 125 8.08 5.11 -1.77
N SER A 126 7.31 4.71 -0.76
CA SER A 126 7.46 3.40 -0.12
C SER A 126 6.13 2.71 0.18
N ILE A 127 6.12 1.40 -0.06
CA ILE A 127 5.06 0.46 0.31
C ILE A 127 5.65 -0.60 1.22
N GLY A 128 5.09 -0.77 2.41
CA GLY A 128 5.60 -1.65 3.44
C GLY A 128 5.34 -3.13 3.18
N GLU A 129 5.97 -3.97 4.02
CA GLU A 129 5.76 -5.41 4.01
C GLU A 129 4.27 -5.73 4.29
N TRP A 130 3.68 -6.66 3.54
CA TRP A 130 2.26 -7.05 3.66
C TRP A 130 1.23 -5.91 3.47
N ALA A 131 1.62 -4.74 2.95
CA ALA A 131 0.77 -3.54 2.95
C ALA A 131 -0.64 -3.77 2.40
N PHE A 132 -0.78 -4.56 1.33
CA PHE A 132 -2.04 -4.94 0.70
C PHE A 132 -2.19 -6.47 0.60
N TRP A 133 -1.62 -7.22 1.55
CA TRP A 133 -1.79 -8.68 1.56
C TRP A 133 -3.27 -9.04 1.61
N ASP A 134 -3.71 -9.93 0.72
CA ASP A 134 -5.08 -10.42 0.61
C ASP A 134 -6.13 -9.31 0.38
N CYS A 135 -5.72 -8.19 -0.22
CA CYS A 135 -6.62 -7.16 -0.73
C CYS A 135 -7.17 -7.55 -2.11
N THR A 136 -8.09 -8.51 -2.15
CA THR A 136 -8.54 -9.15 -3.39
C THR A 136 -9.15 -8.21 -4.45
N LYS A 137 -9.57 -7.00 -4.06
CA LYS A 137 -10.17 -5.98 -4.94
C LYS A 137 -9.21 -4.85 -5.35
N VAL A 138 -7.99 -4.83 -4.83
CA VAL A 138 -6.96 -3.89 -5.28
C VAL A 138 -6.58 -4.24 -6.72
N ALA A 139 -6.70 -3.25 -7.59
CA ALA A 139 -6.63 -3.39 -9.04
C ALA A 139 -5.75 -2.28 -9.65
N ILE A 140 -4.61 -2.03 -9.02
CA ILE A 140 -3.61 -1.10 -9.57
C ILE A 140 -3.08 -1.63 -10.91
N SER A 141 -2.81 -0.73 -11.86
CA SER A 141 -2.22 -1.09 -13.15
C SER A 141 -0.78 -0.62 -13.33
N VAL A 142 -0.32 0.30 -12.47
CA VAL A 142 0.96 0.98 -12.60
C VAL A 142 1.65 1.07 -11.24
N ILE A 143 2.95 0.81 -11.20
CA ILE A 143 3.86 1.23 -10.13
C ILE A 143 4.50 2.58 -10.56
N PRO A 144 4.15 3.71 -9.91
CA PRO A 144 4.62 5.05 -10.31
C PRO A 144 6.14 5.21 -10.24
N GLU A 145 6.67 6.16 -11.03
CA GLU A 145 8.12 6.47 -11.08
C GLU A 145 8.73 6.78 -9.70
N SER A 146 7.93 7.39 -8.82
CA SER A 146 8.33 7.81 -7.47
C SER A 146 8.61 6.65 -6.52
N VAL A 147 8.04 5.46 -6.77
CA VAL A 147 8.11 4.32 -5.87
C VAL A 147 9.52 3.73 -5.90
N GLN A 148 10.22 3.81 -4.77
CA GLN A 148 11.58 3.30 -4.60
C GLN A 148 11.61 1.95 -3.89
N VAL A 149 10.64 1.69 -2.99
CA VAL A 149 10.62 0.50 -2.15
C VAL A 149 9.23 -0.14 -2.15
N ILE A 150 9.18 -1.45 -2.41
CA ILE A 150 8.00 -2.29 -2.20
C ILE A 150 8.42 -3.45 -1.31
N GLY A 151 7.83 -3.56 -0.13
CA GLY A 151 8.15 -4.61 0.84
C GLY A 151 7.76 -6.00 0.34
N ARG A 152 8.33 -7.03 0.99
CA ARG A 152 7.93 -8.42 0.74
C ARG A 152 6.43 -8.59 0.96
N LEU A 153 5.81 -9.48 0.18
CA LEU A 153 4.38 -9.80 0.29
C LEU A 153 3.40 -8.62 0.11
N ALA A 154 3.87 -7.46 -0.36
CA ALA A 154 3.06 -6.23 -0.33
C ALA A 154 1.74 -6.33 -1.10
N PHE A 155 1.70 -7.06 -2.22
CA PHE A 155 0.52 -7.26 -3.06
C PHE A 155 0.14 -8.74 -3.20
N THR A 156 0.57 -9.61 -2.28
CA THR A 156 0.19 -11.03 -2.33
C THR A 156 -1.35 -11.17 -2.31
N CYS A 157 -1.90 -12.01 -3.17
CA CYS A 157 -3.35 -12.24 -3.33
C CYS A 157 -4.16 -10.99 -3.72
N CYS A 158 -3.54 -9.98 -4.33
CA CYS A 158 -4.27 -8.88 -4.98
C CYS A 158 -4.86 -9.34 -6.33
N GLU A 159 -5.98 -10.07 -6.26
CA GLU A 159 -6.62 -10.65 -7.45
C GLU A 159 -7.25 -9.62 -8.40
N GLY A 160 -7.34 -8.34 -8.04
CA GLY A 160 -7.86 -7.30 -8.93
C GLY A 160 -6.87 -6.82 -9.99
N ILE A 161 -5.57 -7.10 -9.83
CA ILE A 161 -4.51 -6.68 -10.76
C ILE A 161 -4.59 -7.53 -12.04
N ARG A 162 -4.71 -6.87 -13.20
CA ARG A 162 -4.78 -7.51 -14.53
C ARG A 162 -3.57 -7.23 -15.41
N THR A 163 -3.16 -5.98 -15.48
CA THR A 163 -1.95 -5.54 -16.16
C THR A 163 -1.07 -4.84 -15.14
N LEU A 164 0.24 -5.01 -15.21
CA LEU A 164 1.16 -4.34 -14.30
C LEU A 164 2.33 -3.73 -15.06
N THR A 165 2.41 -2.42 -15.08
CA THR A 165 3.52 -1.67 -15.67
C THR A 165 4.35 -1.01 -14.58
N PHE A 166 5.66 -1.17 -14.62
CA PHE A 166 6.59 -0.49 -13.73
C PHE A 166 7.18 0.74 -14.43
N LEU A 167 6.89 1.94 -13.94
CA LEU A 167 7.51 3.19 -14.43
C LEU A 167 8.76 3.57 -13.62
N ASN A 168 8.97 2.92 -12.47
CA ASN A 168 10.11 3.20 -11.61
C ASN A 168 11.41 2.52 -12.09
N ARG A 169 12.50 2.83 -11.41
CA ARG A 169 13.84 2.24 -11.66
C ARG A 169 14.14 1.10 -10.69
N MET A 170 13.13 0.29 -10.37
CA MET A 170 13.26 -0.78 -9.38
C MET A 170 14.20 -1.87 -9.87
N ARG A 171 15.19 -2.20 -9.05
CA ARG A 171 16.20 -3.23 -9.38
C ARG A 171 15.84 -4.62 -8.88
N VAL A 172 14.97 -4.71 -7.88
CA VAL A 172 14.60 -5.99 -7.23
C VAL A 172 13.10 -6.03 -7.01
N ILE A 173 12.46 -7.12 -7.45
CA ILE A 173 11.08 -7.45 -7.04
C ILE A 173 11.17 -8.49 -5.93
N ASN A 174 10.79 -8.08 -4.73
CA ASN A 174 10.98 -8.83 -3.48
C ASN A 174 10.11 -10.10 -3.38
N ASP A 175 10.45 -10.93 -2.39
CA ASP A 175 9.78 -12.21 -2.13
C ASP A 175 8.26 -12.06 -2.07
N ARG A 176 7.59 -12.93 -2.83
CA ARG A 176 6.12 -13.07 -2.89
C ARG A 176 5.35 -11.78 -3.19
N THR A 177 6.00 -10.71 -3.66
CA THR A 177 5.38 -9.37 -3.80
C THR A 177 4.03 -9.42 -4.51
N PHE A 178 3.92 -10.16 -5.61
CA PHE A 178 2.70 -10.35 -6.40
C PHE A 178 2.23 -11.82 -6.41
N SER A 179 2.65 -12.64 -5.45
CA SER A 179 2.25 -14.05 -5.39
C SER A 179 0.72 -14.16 -5.26
N GLY A 180 0.10 -15.06 -6.02
CA GLY A 180 -1.35 -15.25 -5.98
C GLY A 180 -2.17 -14.13 -6.63
N CYS A 181 -1.56 -13.19 -7.36
CA CYS A 181 -2.27 -12.24 -8.21
C CYS A 181 -2.78 -12.96 -9.47
N LYS A 182 -3.80 -13.82 -9.29
CA LYS A 182 -4.25 -14.80 -10.28
C LYS A 182 -4.65 -14.21 -11.64
N ASN A 183 -5.15 -12.97 -11.63
CA ASN A 183 -5.69 -12.32 -12.82
C ASN A 183 -4.67 -11.48 -13.60
N ILE A 184 -3.39 -11.45 -13.20
CA ILE A 184 -2.35 -10.79 -14.00
C ILE A 184 -2.20 -11.53 -15.33
N GLU A 185 -2.44 -10.81 -16.42
CA GLU A 185 -2.31 -11.28 -17.80
C GLU A 185 -1.01 -10.80 -18.46
N LYS A 186 -0.56 -9.59 -18.10
CA LYS A 186 0.62 -8.94 -18.70
C LYS A 186 1.41 -8.16 -17.66
N ILE A 187 2.75 -8.25 -17.74
CA ILE A 187 3.68 -7.48 -16.93
C ILE A 187 4.67 -6.76 -17.86
N GLU A 188 4.90 -5.47 -17.61
CA GLU A 188 5.94 -4.67 -18.25
C GLU A 188 6.97 -4.30 -17.17
N PHE A 189 8.10 -5.03 -17.16
CA PHE A 189 9.18 -4.83 -16.20
C PHE A 189 9.97 -3.54 -16.49
N PRO A 190 10.59 -2.93 -15.47
CA PRO A 190 11.42 -1.76 -15.69
C PRO A 190 12.77 -2.15 -16.30
N ASP A 191 13.33 -1.30 -17.17
CA ASP A 191 14.59 -1.55 -17.91
C ASP A 191 15.81 -1.84 -17.01
N GLY A 192 15.74 -1.45 -15.73
CA GLY A 192 16.81 -1.65 -14.73
C GLY A 192 16.59 -2.83 -13.78
N LEU A 193 15.60 -3.70 -14.01
CA LEU A 193 15.32 -4.85 -13.16
C LEU A 193 16.47 -5.86 -13.20
N GLU A 194 17.02 -6.21 -12.04
CA GLU A 194 18.15 -7.14 -11.93
C GLU A 194 17.79 -8.46 -11.25
N GLU A 195 16.82 -8.45 -10.32
CA GLU A 195 16.44 -9.65 -9.58
C GLU A 195 14.92 -9.75 -9.42
N ILE A 196 14.42 -10.96 -9.65
CA ILE A 196 13.07 -11.40 -9.26
C ILE A 196 13.25 -12.45 -8.17
N SER A 197 12.87 -12.11 -6.94
CA SER A 197 13.11 -12.96 -5.78
C SER A 197 12.07 -14.07 -5.63
N ASP A 198 12.16 -14.83 -4.54
CA ASP A 198 11.47 -16.10 -4.39
C ASP A 198 9.96 -15.92 -4.37
N PHE A 199 9.26 -16.76 -5.14
CA PHE A 199 7.81 -16.75 -5.31
C PHE A 199 7.19 -15.40 -5.76
N ALA A 200 7.98 -14.43 -6.25
CA ALA A 200 7.54 -13.06 -6.51
C ALA A 200 6.23 -12.97 -7.32
N PHE A 201 6.05 -13.85 -8.31
CA PHE A 201 4.87 -13.97 -9.18
C PHE A 201 4.28 -15.38 -9.18
N ALA A 202 4.55 -16.20 -8.16
CA ALA A 202 3.99 -17.55 -8.08
C ALA A 202 2.46 -17.50 -8.11
N ARG A 203 1.81 -18.42 -8.81
CA ARG A 203 0.35 -18.53 -8.97
C ARG A 203 -0.31 -17.35 -9.70
N CYS A 204 0.41 -16.65 -10.58
CA CYS A 204 -0.20 -15.75 -11.58
C CYS A 204 -0.76 -16.58 -12.74
N VAL A 205 -1.89 -17.27 -12.51
CA VAL A 205 -2.40 -18.33 -13.40
C VAL A 205 -2.84 -17.84 -14.79
N ASN A 206 -3.15 -16.55 -14.95
CA ASN A 206 -3.55 -15.96 -16.23
C ASN A 206 -2.38 -15.32 -17.02
N LEU A 207 -1.17 -15.31 -16.45
CA LEU A 207 -0.01 -14.71 -17.11
C LEU A 207 0.40 -15.56 -18.31
N THR A 208 0.38 -15.00 -19.51
CA THR A 208 0.60 -15.77 -20.75
C THR A 208 1.99 -15.62 -21.35
N GLU A 209 2.61 -14.46 -21.17
CA GLU A 209 3.91 -14.12 -21.77
C GLU A 209 4.74 -13.29 -20.80
N LEU A 210 6.05 -13.54 -20.80
CA LEU A 210 7.04 -12.75 -20.11
C LEU A 210 8.12 -12.27 -21.08
N GLN A 211 8.43 -10.98 -21.01
CA GLN A 211 9.59 -10.39 -21.67
C GLN A 211 10.47 -9.74 -20.62
N PHE A 212 11.65 -10.31 -20.39
CA PHE A 212 12.59 -9.81 -19.40
C PHE A 212 13.55 -8.77 -19.98
N PRO A 213 13.91 -7.72 -19.22
CA PRO A 213 14.86 -6.72 -19.65
C PRO A 213 16.30 -7.27 -19.66
N ALA A 214 17.16 -6.67 -20.49
CA ALA A 214 18.57 -7.06 -20.60
C ALA A 214 19.37 -6.95 -19.29
N SER A 215 18.90 -6.13 -18.34
CA SER A 215 19.50 -5.96 -17.02
C SER A 215 19.30 -7.17 -16.09
N LEU A 216 18.38 -8.09 -16.40
CA LEU A 216 18.01 -9.16 -15.50
C LEU A 216 19.19 -10.12 -15.28
N ARG A 217 19.49 -10.40 -14.00
CA ARG A 217 20.62 -11.23 -13.55
C ARG A 217 20.17 -12.48 -12.82
N LYS A 218 19.05 -12.44 -12.10
CA LYS A 218 18.62 -13.55 -11.24
C LYS A 218 17.10 -13.73 -11.21
N ILE A 219 16.67 -14.99 -11.32
CA ILE A 219 15.30 -15.44 -11.11
C ILE A 219 15.33 -16.48 -9.97
N GLY A 220 14.65 -16.15 -8.86
CA GLY A 220 14.68 -16.92 -7.62
C GLY A 220 13.74 -18.12 -7.58
N TYR A 221 13.81 -18.82 -6.44
CA TYR A 221 13.10 -20.06 -6.15
C TYR A 221 11.59 -19.89 -6.35
N ARG A 222 11.00 -20.72 -7.22
CA ARG A 222 9.56 -20.72 -7.54
C ARG A 222 8.96 -19.36 -7.90
N SER A 223 9.76 -18.42 -8.39
CA SER A 223 9.34 -17.04 -8.71
C SER A 223 8.13 -16.97 -9.63
N PHE A 224 7.95 -17.90 -10.57
CA PHE A 224 6.81 -18.04 -11.47
C PHE A 224 6.11 -19.40 -11.34
N ALA A 225 6.27 -20.09 -10.21
CA ALA A 225 5.67 -21.42 -10.05
C ALA A 225 4.14 -21.37 -10.11
N ASN A 226 3.53 -22.32 -10.82
CA ASN A 226 2.08 -22.43 -11.07
C ASN A 226 1.50 -21.25 -11.89
N CYS A 227 2.30 -20.64 -12.77
CA CYS A 227 1.78 -19.78 -13.84
C CYS A 227 1.31 -20.65 -15.01
N SER A 228 0.22 -21.38 -14.82
CA SER A 228 -0.23 -22.44 -15.74
C SER A 228 -0.62 -21.97 -17.14
N SER A 229 -0.88 -20.67 -17.35
CA SER A 229 -1.12 -20.10 -18.68
C SER A 229 0.14 -19.58 -19.38
N LEU A 230 1.29 -19.57 -18.72
CA LEU A 230 2.54 -19.02 -19.25
C LEU A 230 3.06 -19.95 -20.34
N GLY A 231 2.98 -19.50 -21.60
CA GLY A 231 3.42 -20.27 -22.77
C GLY A 231 4.59 -19.66 -23.52
N LYS A 232 5.09 -18.50 -23.07
CA LYS A 232 6.19 -17.81 -23.74
C LYS A 232 7.03 -17.01 -22.75
N VAL A 233 8.34 -17.21 -22.82
CA VAL A 233 9.33 -16.44 -22.06
C VAL A 233 10.42 -15.97 -23.01
N ILE A 234 10.67 -14.66 -23.02
CA ILE A 234 11.71 -14.02 -23.83
C ILE A 234 12.77 -13.45 -22.89
N PHE A 235 14.02 -13.85 -23.14
CA PHE A 235 15.18 -13.32 -22.45
C PHE A 235 16.00 -12.42 -23.38
N GLN A 236 16.44 -11.28 -22.86
CA GLN A 236 17.42 -10.38 -23.52
C GLN A 236 18.86 -10.57 -23.00
N SER A 237 19.02 -11.42 -21.97
CA SER A 237 20.29 -11.77 -21.32
C SER A 237 20.24 -13.23 -20.84
N THR A 238 21.31 -13.73 -20.24
CA THR A 238 21.36 -15.05 -19.58
C THR A 238 21.42 -14.89 -18.06
N PRO A 239 20.27 -14.74 -17.37
CA PRO A 239 20.25 -14.68 -15.91
C PRO A 239 20.53 -16.06 -15.29
N THR A 240 20.95 -16.07 -14.03
CA THR A 240 20.88 -17.29 -13.21
C THR A 240 19.42 -17.56 -12.86
N ILE A 241 18.94 -18.75 -13.20
CA ILE A 241 17.55 -19.16 -12.99
C ILE A 241 17.56 -20.35 -12.04
N ASP A 242 16.77 -20.28 -10.96
CA ASP A 242 16.53 -21.42 -10.09
C ASP A 242 15.78 -22.54 -10.84
N ASP A 243 16.17 -23.81 -10.64
CA ASP A 243 15.60 -24.96 -11.36
C ASP A 243 14.07 -25.09 -11.20
N THR A 244 13.50 -24.51 -10.14
CA THR A 244 12.06 -24.55 -9.85
C THR A 244 11.33 -23.24 -10.18
N ALA A 245 12.03 -22.26 -10.77
CA ALA A 245 11.48 -20.93 -11.06
C ALA A 245 10.16 -21.00 -11.83
N PHE A 246 10.03 -21.96 -12.75
CA PHE A 246 8.85 -22.17 -13.60
C PHE A 246 8.14 -23.52 -13.33
N ASP A 247 8.25 -24.07 -12.11
CA ASP A 247 7.50 -25.27 -11.68
C ASP A 247 6.01 -25.16 -12.05
N ASN A 248 5.41 -26.19 -12.66
CA ASN A 248 3.99 -26.23 -13.04
C ASN A 248 3.55 -25.09 -14.00
N CYS A 249 4.45 -24.59 -14.84
CA CYS A 249 4.10 -23.76 -16.01
C CYS A 249 3.80 -24.66 -17.21
N GLU A 250 2.63 -25.30 -17.21
CA GLU A 250 2.27 -26.41 -18.12
C GLU A 250 2.30 -26.08 -19.63
N LYS A 251 2.35 -24.81 -20.02
CA LYS A 251 2.38 -24.36 -21.42
C LYS A 251 3.76 -23.95 -21.92
N LEU A 252 4.79 -23.95 -21.05
CA LEU A 252 6.18 -23.60 -21.39
C LEU A 252 6.95 -24.84 -21.87
#